data_AF-A0A7T8HHV4-F1
#
_entry.id   AF-A0A7T8HHV4-F1
#
_cell.length_a   1.000
_cell.length_b   1.000
_cell.length_c   1.000
_cell.angle_alpha   90.00
_cell.angle_beta   90.00
_cell.angle_gamma   90.00
#
_symmetry.space_group_name_H-M   'P 1'
#
loop_
_entity.id
_entity.type
_entity.pdbx_description
1 polymer ?
#
loop_
_entity_poly.entity_id
_entity_poly.type
_entity_poly.pdbx_seq_one_letter_code
_entity_poly.pdbx_strand_id
1 'polypeptide(L)' 'MRWSIEERAFAVEAYFSNRQSVVANQRAFQNRFKIAPRGPTNWEYDTTKNW' A
#
# COMPACT_ATOMS: atom_id res chain seq x y z
N MET A 1 -1.98 4.00 -12.27
CA MET A 1 -3.25 3.97 -11.51
C MET A 1 -3.39 5.30 -10.79
N ARG A 2 -4.46 6.06 -11.03
CA ARG A 2 -4.71 7.35 -10.37
C ARG A 2 -5.72 7.09 -9.25
N TRP A 3 -5.36 7.42 -8.01
CA TRP A 3 -6.29 7.26 -6.88
C TRP A 3 -7.50 8.16 -7.02
N SER A 4 -8.67 7.64 -6.64
CA SER A 4 -9.92 8.39 -6.50
C SER A 4 -9.82 9.42 -5.37
N ILE A 5 -10.79 10.33 -5.29
CA ILE A 5 -10.86 11.31 -4.19
C ILE A 5 -11.13 10.59 -2.86
N GLU A 6 -11.99 9.57 -2.85
CA GLU A 6 -12.30 8.76 -1.66
C GLU A 6 -11.05 8.04 -1.14
N GLU A 7 -10.26 7.43 -2.02
CA GLU A 7 -9.02 6.74 -1.65
C GLU A 7 -8.02 7.69 -1.00
N ARG A 8 -7.87 8.91 -1.55
CA ARG A 8 -6.96 9.92 -1.00
C ARG A 8 -7.42 10.43 0.37
N ALA A 9 -8.71 10.73 0.52
CA ALA A 9 -9.29 11.18 1.78
C ALA A 9 -9.10 10.14 2.88
N PHE A 10 -9.46 8.88 2.58
CA PHE A 10 -9.31 7.77 3.51
C PHE A 10 -7.84 7.57 3.93
N ALA A 11 -6.89 7.64 2.99
CA ALA A 11 -5.47 7.45 3.29
C ALA A 11 -4.92 8.50 4.27
N VAL A 12 -5.39 9.75 4.17
CA VAL A 12 -5.00 10.85 5.07
C VAL A 12 -5.63 10.66 6.45
N GLU A 13 -6.94 10.42 6.51
CA GLU A 13 -7.66 10.20 7.76
C GLU A 13 -7.09 9.01 8.53
N ALA A 14 -6.95 7.86 7.87
CA ALA A 14 -6.44 6.65 8.47
C ALA A 14 -4.98 6.79 8.94
N TYR A 15 -4.15 7.63 8.30
CA TYR A 15 -2.80 7.90 8.78
C TYR A 15 -2.80 8.61 10.15
N PHE A 16 -3.61 9.67 10.30
CA PHE A 16 -3.70 10.40 11.56
C PHE A 16 -4.41 9.60 12.66
N SER A 17 -5.48 8.86 12.32
CA SER A 17 -6.17 7.98 13.28
C SER A 17 -5.28 6.83 13.77
N ASN A 18 -4.33 6.37 12.96
CA ASN A 18 -3.39 5.30 13.32
C ASN A 18 -2.07 5.81 13.92
N ARG A 19 -2.07 6.99 14.55
CA ARG A 19 -0.87 7.59 15.17
C ARG A 19 0.33 7.63 14.21
N GLN A 20 0.07 7.96 12.95
CA GLN A 20 1.10 8.09 11.91
C GLN A 20 1.82 6.77 11.56
N SER A 21 1.25 5.61 11.91
CA SER A 21 1.79 4.31 11.53
C SER A 21 1.48 3.96 10.08
N VAL A 22 2.52 3.89 9.24
CA VAL A 22 2.42 3.51 7.82
C VAL A 22 1.88 2.08 7.66
N VAL A 23 2.34 1.14 8.50
CA VAL A 23 1.92 -0.27 8.44
C VAL A 23 0.44 -0.42 8.78
N ALA A 24 -0.02 0.28 9.83
CA ALA A 24 -1.43 0.26 10.20
C ALA A 24 -2.32 0.92 9.13
N ASN A 25 -1.86 2.04 8.56
CA ASN A 25 -2.55 2.70 7.46
C ASN A 25 -2.67 1.79 6.22
N GLN A 26 -1.57 1.13 5.83
CA GLN A 26 -1.56 0.19 4.70
C GLN A 26 -2.56 -0.96 4.92
N ARG A 27 -2.58 -1.55 6.11
CA ARG A 27 -3.54 -2.61 6.46
C ARG A 27 -4.99 -2.12 6.41
N ALA A 28 -5.27 -0.94 6.97
CA ALA A 28 -6.59 -0.34 6.93
C ALA A 28 -7.06 -0.05 5.50
N PHE A 29 -6.16 0.48 4.66
CA PHE A 29 -6.41 0.75 3.25
C PHE A 29 -6.68 -0.54 2.46
N GLN A 30 -5.86 -1.57 2.67
CA GLN A 30 -6.05 -2.90 2.06
C GLN A 30 -7.40 -3.51 2.44
N ASN A 31 -7.76 -3.45 3.72
CA ASN A 31 -9.05 -3.97 4.21
C ASN A 31 -10.24 -3.18 3.65
N ARG A 32 -10.16 -1.85 3.60
CA ARG A 32 -11.25 -0.98 3.13
C ARG A 32 -11.53 -1.16 1.64
N PHE A 33 -10.49 -1.22 0.81
CA PHE A 33 -10.61 -1.29 -0.65
C PHE A 33 -10.44 -2.70 -1.22
N LYS A 34 -10.41 -3.72 -0.34
CA LYS A 34 -10.24 -5.14 -0.71
C LYS A 34 -9.01 -5.37 -1.61
N ILE A 35 -7.94 -4.64 -1.35
CA ILE A 35 -6.69 -4.76 -2.10
C ILE A 35 -5.95 -5.97 -1.54
N ALA A 36 -5.74 -6.97 -2.39
CA ALA A 36 -4.95 -8.14 -2.02
C ALA A 36 -3.58 -7.68 -1.49
N PRO A 37 -3.08 -8.29 -0.39
CA PRO A 37 -1.71 -8.08 0.02
C PRO A 37 -0.83 -8.35 -1.20
N ARG A 38 0.01 -7.38 -1.57
CA ARG A 38 1.14 -7.72 -2.43
C ARG A 38 1.92 -8.74 -1.60
N GLY A 39 2.04 -9.97 -2.10
CA GLY A 39 2.85 -11.01 -1.47
C GLY A 39 4.28 -10.50 -1.23
N PRO A 40 5.17 -11.29 -0.63
CA PRO A 40 6.58 -10.93 -0.59
C PRO A 40 6.98 -10.45 -1.98
N THR A 41 7.45 -9.21 -2.07
CA THR A 41 8.07 -8.72 -3.30
C THR A 41 9.16 -9.72 -3.58
N ASN A 42 9.03 -10.49 -4.66
CA ASN A 42 10.14 -11.28 -5.18
C ASN A 42 11.17 -10.24 -5.65
N TRP A 43 11.96 -9.69 -4.71
CA TRP A 43 13.23 -9.04 -4.96
C TRP A 43 14.27 -10.11 -5.35
N GLU A 44 13.83 -11.12 -6.09
CA GLU A 44 14.73 -12.00 -6.79
C GLU A 44 15.48 -11.07 -7.74
N TYR A 45 16.75 -10.85 -7.41
CA TYR A 45 17.65 -10.13 -8.28
C TYR A 45 17.51 -10.74 -9.66
N ASP A 46 16.95 -9.99 -10.61
CA ASP A 46 17.07 -10.30 -12.03
C ASP A 46 18.53 -10.06 -12.40
N THR A 47 19.40 -11.01 -12.02
CA THR A 47 20.78 -11.11 -12.50
C THR A 47 20.85 -11.68 -13.91
N THR A 48 19.70 -11.82 -14.59
CA THR A 48 19.65 -12.29 -15.98
C THR A 48 19.53 -11.19 -17.02
N LYS A 49 19.31 -9.93 -16.64
CA LYS A 49 19.53 -8.79 -17.55
C LYS A 49 21.00 -8.37 -17.56
N ASN A 50 21.79 -9.23 -18.19
CA ASN A 50 23.11 -8.90 -18.71
C ASN A 50 22.98 -7.95 -19.92
N TRP A 51 23.94 -7.02 -20.01
CA TRP A 51 24.28 -6.09 -21.12
C TRP A 51 23.36 -4.88 -21.32
#